data_AF-A0A962CVP4-F1
#
_entry.id   AF-A0A962CVP4-F1
#
_cell.length_a   1.000
_cell.length_b   1.000
_cell.length_c   1.000
_cell.angle_alpha   90.00
_cell.angle_beta   90.00
_cell.angle_gamma   90.00
#
_symmetry.space_group_name_H-M   'P 1'
#
loop_
_entity.id
_entity.type
_entity.pdbx_description
1 polymer ?
#
loop_
_entity_poly.entity_id
_entity_poly.type
_entity_poly.pdbx_seq_one_letter_code
_entity_poly.pdbx_strand_id
1 'polypeptide(L)'
;LVIMAGVQTMMLAMLIFTSSPFNRTLPYLMVDGVDLNPVLQDPGLIIHPPMLYMGYVGMVVPFAFCMAALWAGRLDAVWARWSRPWTQAAWGFLTLGIALGSWWAYYELGWGGWWFWDPVENASLMPWLAGTALLHSLAVTEKRGVFKAWTIMLAIFTFALSLLGTFLVRSGVITSVHSFAADPTRGLVILVILAIVIGGGLIMFALRG
;
A
#
# COMPACT_ATOMS: atom_id res chain seq x y z
N LEU A 1 -0.82 16.06 9.46
CA LEU A 1 -1.75 16.44 8.36
C LEU A 1 -1.00 16.79 7.07
N VAL A 2 -0.04 17.72 7.06
CA VAL A 2 0.73 18.12 5.85
C VAL A 2 1.30 16.93 5.07
N ILE A 3 1.91 15.94 5.75
CA ILE A 3 2.46 14.75 5.09
C ILE A 3 1.38 13.93 4.36
N MET A 4 0.23 13.70 5.00
CA MET A 4 -0.88 12.98 4.38
C MET A 4 -1.47 13.78 3.20
N ALA A 5 -1.60 15.10 3.35
CA ALA A 5 -2.07 15.97 2.28
C ALA A 5 -1.10 15.97 1.08
N GLY A 6 0.22 15.90 1.33
CA GLY A 6 1.23 15.75 0.29
C GLY A 6 1.07 14.42 -0.47
N VAL A 7 0.93 13.30 0.24
CA VAL A 7 0.66 11.98 -0.38
C VAL A 7 -0.65 12.01 -1.17
N GLN A 8 -1.72 12.55 -0.59
CA GLN A 8 -3.01 12.68 -1.25
C GLN A 8 -2.91 13.54 -2.51
N THR A 9 -2.16 14.64 -2.48
CA THR A 9 -1.94 15.51 -3.64
C THR A 9 -1.22 14.78 -4.75
N MET A 10 -0.16 14.00 -4.42
CA MET A 10 0.54 13.17 -5.40
C MET A 10 -0.38 12.12 -6.04
N MET A 11 -1.22 11.45 -5.24
CA MET A 11 -2.19 10.47 -5.74
C MET A 11 -3.30 11.12 -6.58
N LEU A 12 -3.79 12.30 -6.18
CA LEU A 12 -4.77 13.06 -6.96
C LEU A 12 -4.17 13.56 -8.28
N ALA A 13 -2.92 14.00 -8.29
CA ALA A 13 -2.23 14.37 -9.52
C ALA A 13 -2.12 13.18 -10.48
N MET A 14 -1.72 12.00 -9.98
CA MET A 14 -1.73 10.76 -10.77
C MET A 14 -3.15 10.46 -11.32
N LEU A 15 -4.17 10.57 -10.48
CA LEU A 15 -5.56 10.32 -10.89
C LEU A 15 -5.99 11.28 -12.01
N ILE A 16 -5.72 12.57 -11.88
CA ILE A 16 -6.18 13.59 -12.84
C ILE A 16 -5.38 13.56 -14.14
N PHE A 17 -4.05 13.43 -14.06
CA PHE A 17 -3.17 13.60 -15.22
C PHE A 17 -2.80 12.29 -15.92
N THR A 18 -2.88 11.15 -15.24
CA THR A 18 -2.41 9.85 -15.79
C THR A 18 -3.52 8.81 -15.88
N SER A 19 -4.48 8.84 -14.95
CA SER A 19 -5.54 7.84 -14.84
C SER A 19 -6.94 8.45 -14.80
N SER A 20 -7.17 9.54 -15.53
CA SER A 20 -8.39 10.34 -15.42
C SER A 20 -9.65 9.50 -15.71
N PRO A 21 -10.56 9.35 -14.74
CA PRO A 21 -11.84 8.69 -14.98
C PRO A 21 -12.79 9.58 -15.80
N PHE A 22 -12.41 10.84 -16.04
CA PHE A 22 -13.21 11.82 -16.80
C PHE A 22 -12.85 11.89 -18.28
N ASN A 23 -11.89 11.07 -18.74
CA ASN A 23 -11.58 10.95 -20.15
C ASN A 23 -12.83 10.48 -20.90
N ARG A 24 -13.30 11.31 -21.85
CA ARG A 24 -14.50 11.01 -22.64
C ARG A 24 -14.17 9.96 -23.69
N THR A 25 -14.95 8.89 -23.71
CA THR A 25 -14.86 7.83 -24.72
C THR A 25 -15.79 8.08 -25.90
N LEU A 26 -16.82 8.93 -25.77
CA LEU A 26 -17.74 9.24 -26.87
C LEU A 26 -17.05 10.00 -28.03
N PRO A 27 -17.34 9.66 -29.29
CA PRO A 27 -18.37 8.71 -29.76
C PRO A 27 -17.89 7.24 -29.86
N TYR A 28 -16.66 6.92 -29.44
CA TYR A 28 -16.12 5.57 -29.44
C TYR A 28 -16.82 4.71 -28.35
N LEU A 29 -17.94 4.11 -28.75
CA LEU A 29 -18.60 3.05 -27.98
C LEU A 29 -17.71 1.81 -28.00
N MET A 30 -17.24 1.38 -26.83
CA MET A 30 -16.55 0.11 -26.66
C MET A 30 -17.58 -1.00 -26.95
N VAL A 31 -17.47 -1.64 -28.13
CA VAL A 31 -18.40 -2.69 -28.61
C VAL A 31 -18.17 -4.00 -27.86
N ASP A 32 -16.94 -4.25 -27.42
CA ASP A 32 -16.59 -5.32 -26.49
C ASP A 32 -16.51 -4.73 -25.08
N GLY A 33 -17.33 -5.23 -24.16
CA GLY A 33 -17.27 -4.86 -22.75
C GLY A 33 -15.94 -5.35 -22.17
N VAL A 34 -15.00 -4.44 -21.96
CA VAL A 34 -13.68 -4.69 -21.34
C VAL A 34 -13.82 -4.87 -19.82
N ASP A 35 -14.85 -5.60 -19.40
CA ASP A 35 -15.01 -5.95 -18.01
C ASP A 35 -13.98 -7.02 -17.62
N LEU A 36 -13.98 -7.39 -16.35
CA LEU A 36 -13.21 -8.52 -15.86
C LEU A 36 -13.57 -9.79 -16.65
N ASN A 37 -12.57 -10.66 -16.86
CA ASN A 37 -12.79 -12.02 -17.37
C ASN A 37 -13.97 -12.65 -16.62
N PRO A 38 -14.93 -13.33 -17.27
CA PRO A 38 -16.10 -13.90 -16.60
C PRO A 38 -15.80 -14.70 -15.31
N VAL A 39 -14.67 -15.43 -15.26
CA VAL A 39 -14.23 -16.17 -14.07
C VAL A 39 -13.86 -15.28 -12.88
N LEU A 40 -13.60 -14.00 -13.14
CA LEU A 40 -13.24 -13.01 -12.14
C LEU A 40 -14.47 -12.24 -11.63
N GLN A 41 -15.65 -12.41 -12.21
CA GLN A 41 -16.86 -11.69 -11.78
C GLN A 41 -17.52 -12.37 -10.56
N ASP A 42 -16.81 -12.41 -9.43
CA ASP A 42 -17.24 -13.05 -8.20
C ASP A 42 -17.28 -12.05 -7.00
N PRO A 43 -18.25 -12.16 -6.07
CA PRO A 43 -18.31 -11.30 -4.90
C PRO A 43 -17.03 -11.29 -4.04
N GLY A 44 -16.29 -12.39 -3.99
CA GLY A 44 -15.00 -12.49 -3.33
C GLY A 44 -13.95 -11.56 -3.94
N LEU A 45 -13.91 -11.42 -5.27
CA LEU A 45 -13.08 -10.44 -5.97
C LEU A 45 -13.52 -9.00 -5.69
N ILE A 46 -14.80 -8.74 -5.42
CA ILE A 46 -15.27 -7.39 -5.12
C ILE A 46 -14.84 -6.94 -3.72
N ILE A 47 -14.82 -7.86 -2.74
CA ILE A 47 -14.65 -7.52 -1.33
C ILE A 47 -13.18 -7.46 -0.91
N HIS A 48 -12.32 -8.36 -1.39
CA HIS A 48 -10.94 -8.42 -0.90
C HIS A 48 -10.06 -7.22 -1.34
N PRO A 49 -10.17 -6.65 -2.57
CA PRO A 49 -9.33 -5.53 -2.98
C PRO A 49 -9.59 -4.23 -2.18
N PRO A 50 -10.84 -3.84 -1.86
CA PRO A 50 -11.09 -2.74 -0.91
C PRO A 50 -10.42 -2.96 0.45
N MET A 51 -10.40 -4.18 0.97
CA MET A 51 -9.74 -4.50 2.24
C MET A 51 -8.22 -4.33 2.13
N LEU A 52 -7.59 -4.87 1.07
CA LEU A 52 -6.18 -4.68 0.80
C LEU A 52 -5.83 -3.19 0.62
N TYR A 53 -6.66 -2.45 -0.12
CA TYR A 53 -6.49 -1.02 -0.36
C TYR A 53 -6.59 -0.20 0.93
N MET A 54 -7.57 -0.49 1.80
CA MET A 54 -7.66 0.12 3.13
C MET A 54 -6.40 -0.16 3.96
N GLY A 55 -5.82 -1.36 3.83
CA GLY A 55 -4.54 -1.70 4.43
C GLY A 55 -3.37 -0.87 3.90
N TYR A 56 -3.19 -0.81 2.58
CA TYR A 56 -2.11 -0.03 1.94
C TYR A 56 -2.21 1.46 2.24
N VAL A 57 -3.39 2.06 2.05
CA VAL A 57 -3.61 3.48 2.32
C VAL A 57 -3.50 3.75 3.82
N GLY A 58 -3.98 2.86 4.67
CA GLY A 58 -3.89 2.98 6.12
C GLY A 58 -2.45 3.13 6.63
N MET A 59 -1.47 2.51 5.97
CA MET A 59 -0.04 2.63 6.31
C MET A 59 0.52 4.05 6.09
N VAL A 60 -0.19 4.94 5.41
CA VAL A 60 0.20 6.36 5.31
C VAL A 60 0.17 7.06 6.67
N VAL A 61 -0.69 6.62 7.59
CA VAL A 61 -0.88 7.25 8.89
C VAL A 61 0.35 7.04 9.81
N PRO A 62 0.84 5.80 10.04
CA PRO A 62 2.08 5.61 10.80
C PRO A 62 3.29 6.25 10.12
N PHE A 63 3.35 6.28 8.78
CA PHE A 63 4.36 7.04 8.06
C PHE A 63 4.27 8.55 8.35
N ALA A 64 3.08 9.13 8.34
CA ALA A 64 2.88 10.54 8.62
C ALA A 64 3.24 10.91 10.07
N PHE A 65 2.94 10.04 11.04
CA PHE A 65 3.41 10.21 12.43
C PHE A 65 4.93 10.15 12.53
N CYS A 66 5.55 9.18 11.84
CA CYS A 66 7.00 9.05 11.77
C CYS A 66 7.67 10.33 11.22
N MET A 67 7.17 10.85 10.08
CA MET A 67 7.68 12.08 9.47
C MET A 67 7.48 13.30 10.37
N ALA A 68 6.33 13.40 11.03
CA ALA A 68 6.05 14.49 11.98
C ALA A 68 6.99 14.42 13.20
N ALA A 69 7.27 13.23 13.72
CA ALA A 69 8.16 13.03 14.87
C ALA A 69 9.61 13.40 14.52
N LEU A 70 10.09 12.99 13.33
CA LEU A 70 11.40 13.38 12.81
C LEU A 70 11.51 14.89 12.60
N TRP A 71 10.48 15.52 12.02
CA TRP A 71 10.48 16.98 11.84
C TRP A 71 10.49 17.73 13.17
N ALA A 72 9.69 17.27 14.14
CA ALA A 72 9.67 17.85 15.48
C ALA A 72 10.94 17.57 16.30
N GLY A 73 11.79 16.63 15.88
CA GLY A 73 12.94 16.14 16.65
C GLY A 73 12.53 15.42 17.95
N ARG A 74 11.29 14.89 18.01
CA ARG A 74 10.71 14.28 19.21
C ARG A 74 10.33 12.83 18.94
N LEU A 75 11.32 11.95 19.08
CA LEU A 75 11.17 10.50 18.95
C LEU A 75 10.86 9.86 20.33
N ASP A 76 9.79 10.32 20.96
CA ASP A 76 9.37 9.89 22.31
C ASP A 76 8.36 8.73 22.28
N ALA A 77 7.87 8.30 23.45
CA ALA A 77 6.84 7.26 23.52
C ALA A 77 5.47 7.73 22.98
N VAL A 78 5.26 9.05 22.87
CA VAL A 78 3.96 9.63 22.51
C VAL A 78 3.64 9.33 21.06
N TRP A 79 4.57 9.57 20.13
CA TRP A 79 4.32 9.25 18.71
C TRP A 79 4.10 7.75 18.50
N ALA A 80 4.85 6.89 19.21
CA ALA A 80 4.69 5.44 19.13
C ALA A 80 3.29 4.99 19.58
N ARG A 81 2.82 5.52 20.72
CA ARG A 81 1.47 5.27 21.27
C ARG A 81 0.38 5.70 20.30
N TRP A 82 0.50 6.88 19.70
CA TRP A 82 -0.49 7.39 18.75
C TRP A 82 -0.46 6.63 17.42
N SER A 83 0.72 6.21 16.95
CA SER A 83 0.89 5.48 15.69
C SER A 83 0.38 4.02 15.75
N ARG A 84 0.47 3.39 16.93
CA ARG A 84 0.13 1.98 17.14
C ARG A 84 -1.31 1.58 16.75
N PRO A 85 -2.40 2.25 17.20
CA PRO A 85 -3.76 1.86 16.81
C PRO A 85 -4.00 1.98 15.30
N TRP A 86 -3.42 2.98 14.64
CA TRP A 86 -3.53 3.13 13.18
C TRP A 86 -2.76 2.04 12.44
N THR A 87 -1.57 1.69 12.91
CA THR A 87 -0.82 0.56 12.37
C THR A 87 -1.59 -0.75 12.54
N GLN A 88 -2.24 -0.96 13.70
CA GLN A 88 -3.07 -2.15 13.96
C GLN A 88 -4.28 -2.22 13.04
N ALA A 89 -4.97 -1.10 12.82
CA ALA A 89 -6.09 -1.03 11.91
C ALA A 89 -5.67 -1.35 10.47
N ALA A 90 -4.62 -0.69 9.96
CA ALA A 90 -4.09 -0.92 8.62
C ALA A 90 -3.61 -2.38 8.42
N TRP A 91 -2.87 -2.92 9.40
CA TRP A 91 -2.44 -4.32 9.41
C TRP A 91 -3.63 -5.31 9.49
N GLY A 92 -4.68 -4.97 10.23
CA GLY A 92 -5.91 -5.76 10.30
C GLY A 92 -6.62 -5.82 8.94
N PHE A 93 -6.73 -4.69 8.24
CA PHE A 93 -7.27 -4.65 6.88
C PHE A 93 -6.41 -5.45 5.88
N LEU A 94 -5.07 -5.37 5.97
CA LEU A 94 -4.19 -6.23 5.19
C LEU A 94 -4.44 -7.71 5.48
N THR A 95 -4.51 -8.09 6.76
CA THR A 95 -4.76 -9.48 7.17
C THR A 95 -6.09 -10.00 6.61
N LEU A 96 -7.16 -9.20 6.73
CA LEU A 96 -8.47 -9.56 6.20
C LEU A 96 -8.47 -9.62 4.67
N GLY A 97 -7.84 -8.67 3.99
CA GLY A 97 -7.73 -8.66 2.53
C GLY A 97 -6.95 -9.86 2.00
N ILE A 98 -5.82 -10.20 2.63
CA ILE A 98 -5.02 -11.40 2.30
C ILE A 98 -5.83 -12.67 2.54
N ALA A 99 -6.49 -12.80 3.69
CA ALA A 99 -7.29 -13.98 4.02
C ALA A 99 -8.47 -14.18 3.06
N LEU A 100 -9.20 -13.10 2.74
CA LEU A 100 -10.33 -13.14 1.80
C LEU A 100 -9.86 -13.41 0.36
N GLY A 101 -8.76 -12.79 -0.08
CA GLY A 101 -8.14 -13.09 -1.37
C GLY A 101 -7.69 -14.55 -1.44
N SER A 102 -7.09 -15.07 -0.36
CA SER A 102 -6.65 -16.47 -0.28
C SER A 102 -7.80 -17.47 -0.36
N TRP A 103 -8.89 -17.19 0.36
CA TRP A 103 -10.11 -17.97 0.25
C TRP A 103 -10.63 -17.96 -1.19
N TRP A 104 -10.82 -16.76 -1.76
CA TRP A 104 -11.41 -16.60 -3.08
C TRP A 104 -10.58 -17.29 -4.16
N ALA A 105 -9.25 -17.10 -4.15
CA ALA A 105 -8.35 -17.74 -5.10
C ALA A 105 -8.41 -19.27 -5.02
N TYR A 106 -8.48 -19.83 -3.79
CA TYR A 106 -8.65 -21.27 -3.61
C TYR A 106 -9.98 -21.79 -4.18
N TYR A 107 -11.05 -21.03 -3.98
CA TYR A 107 -12.39 -21.38 -4.46
C TYR A 107 -12.52 -21.27 -5.99
N GLU A 108 -12.06 -20.15 -6.58
CA GLU A 108 -12.31 -19.80 -7.98
C GLU A 108 -11.22 -20.32 -8.93
N LEU A 109 -9.96 -20.36 -8.49
CA LEU A 109 -8.80 -20.72 -9.32
C LEU A 109 -8.26 -22.15 -9.04
N GLY A 110 -8.78 -22.82 -8.00
CA GLY A 110 -8.48 -24.20 -7.65
C GLY A 110 -7.00 -24.48 -7.32
N TRP A 111 -6.60 -25.75 -7.44
CA TRP A 111 -5.26 -26.24 -7.06
C TRP A 111 -4.10 -25.76 -7.96
N GLY A 112 -4.40 -25.03 -9.05
CA GLY A 112 -3.43 -24.36 -9.91
C GLY A 112 -3.27 -22.86 -9.65
N GLY A 113 -4.13 -22.28 -8.80
CA GLY A 113 -4.19 -20.84 -8.50
C GLY A 113 -4.27 -20.55 -7.01
N TRP A 114 -3.44 -21.24 -6.20
CA TRP A 114 -3.28 -20.86 -4.80
C TRP A 114 -2.70 -19.44 -4.72
N TRP A 115 -3.23 -18.63 -3.81
CA TRP A 115 -2.91 -17.21 -3.62
C TRP A 115 -1.41 -16.85 -3.58
N PHE A 116 -0.59 -17.82 -3.18
CA PHE A 116 0.86 -17.65 -3.04
C PHE A 116 1.63 -17.74 -4.37
N TRP A 117 1.00 -18.16 -5.48
CA TRP A 117 1.68 -18.31 -6.78
C TRP A 117 1.51 -17.09 -7.70
N ASP A 118 0.55 -16.20 -7.42
CA ASP A 118 0.37 -14.98 -8.20
C ASP A 118 1.24 -13.83 -7.65
N PRO A 119 2.07 -13.17 -8.50
CA PRO A 119 2.96 -12.11 -8.05
C PRO A 119 2.25 -10.87 -7.47
N VAL A 120 1.01 -10.57 -7.91
CA VAL A 120 0.24 -9.42 -7.41
C VAL A 120 -0.29 -9.70 -6.00
N GLU A 121 -0.75 -10.91 -5.75
CA GLU A 121 -1.21 -11.34 -4.43
C GLU A 121 -0.06 -11.29 -3.41
N ASN A 122 1.11 -11.84 -3.76
CA ASN A 122 2.33 -11.78 -2.95
C ASN A 122 2.82 -10.37 -2.63
N ALA A 123 2.51 -9.39 -3.49
CA ALA A 123 2.91 -8.00 -3.26
C ALA A 123 2.32 -7.43 -1.96
N SER A 124 1.16 -7.93 -1.54
CA SER A 124 0.52 -7.52 -0.28
C SER A 124 1.14 -8.12 0.97
N LEU A 125 1.86 -9.25 0.83
CA LEU A 125 2.56 -9.88 1.94
C LEU A 125 3.76 -9.05 2.41
N MET A 126 4.43 -8.33 1.49
CA MET A 126 5.59 -7.50 1.81
C MET A 126 5.29 -6.43 2.88
N PRO A 127 4.31 -5.51 2.70
CA PRO A 127 3.94 -4.56 3.74
C PRO A 127 3.27 -5.23 4.95
N TRP A 128 2.64 -6.40 4.80
CA TRP A 128 2.10 -7.13 5.94
C TRP A 128 3.20 -7.63 6.89
N LEU A 129 4.29 -8.19 6.35
CA LEU A 129 5.46 -8.64 7.12
C LEU A 129 6.16 -7.45 7.79
N ALA A 130 6.43 -6.38 7.03
CA ALA A 130 7.03 -5.17 7.57
C ALA A 130 6.13 -4.49 8.63
N GLY A 131 4.82 -4.46 8.39
CA GLY A 131 3.81 -3.96 9.33
C GLY A 131 3.72 -4.80 10.61
N THR A 132 3.89 -6.12 10.51
CA THR A 132 3.99 -7.02 11.66
C THR A 132 5.21 -6.64 12.51
N ALA A 133 6.38 -6.49 11.89
CA ALA A 133 7.58 -6.05 12.59
C ALA A 133 7.39 -4.65 13.21
N LEU A 134 6.75 -3.72 12.48
CA LEU A 134 6.45 -2.38 12.96
C LEU A 134 5.55 -2.40 14.20
N LEU A 135 4.50 -3.22 14.24
CA LEU A 135 3.61 -3.35 15.39
C LEU A 135 4.35 -3.77 16.67
N HIS A 136 5.26 -4.73 16.54
CA HIS A 136 6.08 -5.19 17.66
C HIS A 136 7.08 -4.10 18.07
N SER A 137 7.74 -3.47 17.09
CA SER A 137 8.70 -2.39 17.35
C SER A 137 8.04 -1.19 18.04
N LEU A 138 6.84 -0.77 17.59
CA LEU A 138 6.05 0.29 18.23
C LEU A 138 5.70 -0.05 19.67
N ALA A 139 5.28 -1.29 19.96
CA ALA A 139 4.95 -1.70 21.33
C ALA A 139 6.17 -1.63 22.26
N VAL A 140 7.35 -2.01 21.77
CA VAL A 140 8.60 -1.94 22.54
C VAL A 140 9.08 -0.50 22.71
N THR A 141 9.02 0.32 21.65
CA THR A 141 9.37 1.74 21.71
C THR A 141 8.45 2.51 22.67
N GLU A 142 7.15 2.24 22.65
CA GLU A 142 6.18 2.86 23.57
C GLU A 142 6.47 2.48 25.04
N LYS A 143 6.68 1.20 25.34
CA LYS A 143 6.81 0.72 26.73
C LYS A 143 8.20 0.93 27.33
N ARG A 144 9.25 0.85 26.52
CA ARG A 144 10.65 0.80 26.99
C ARG A 144 11.54 1.88 26.40
N GLY A 145 11.06 2.66 25.42
CA GLY A 145 11.86 3.71 24.78
C GLY A 145 13.03 3.21 23.93
N VAL A 146 13.12 1.90 23.66
CA VAL A 146 14.18 1.29 22.84
C VAL A 146 13.70 1.03 21.40
N PHE A 147 14.63 0.70 20.49
CA PHE A 147 14.39 0.47 19.05
C PHE A 147 13.82 1.66 18.27
N LYS A 148 13.97 2.90 18.75
CA LYS A 148 13.43 4.11 18.09
C LYS A 148 13.79 4.21 16.60
N ALA A 149 15.08 4.10 16.29
CA ALA A 149 15.59 4.12 14.91
C ALA A 149 14.97 3.00 14.05
N TRP A 150 14.85 1.80 14.62
CA TRP A 150 14.26 0.65 13.93
C TRP A 150 12.76 0.85 13.65
N THR A 151 12.01 1.38 14.62
CA THR A 151 10.59 1.68 14.49
C THR A 151 10.33 2.73 13.41
N ILE A 152 11.18 3.77 13.34
CA ILE A 152 11.12 4.81 12.29
C ILE A 152 11.35 4.20 10.91
N MET A 153 12.41 3.40 10.78
CA MET A 153 12.78 2.78 9.52
C MET A 153 11.71 1.79 9.04
N LEU A 154 11.14 1.00 9.96
CA LEU A 154 10.01 0.12 9.69
C LEU A 154 8.76 0.90 9.25
N ALA A 155 8.48 2.07 9.83
CA ALA A 155 7.34 2.89 9.41
C ALA A 155 7.53 3.44 7.98
N ILE A 156 8.75 3.86 7.62
CA ILE A 156 9.09 4.30 6.26
C ILE A 156 8.97 3.13 5.29
N PHE A 157 9.61 1.99 5.58
CA PHE A 157 9.61 0.85 4.66
C PHE A 157 8.25 0.18 4.53
N THR A 158 7.44 0.10 5.60
CA THR A 158 6.10 -0.50 5.50
C THR A 158 5.23 0.27 4.51
N PHE A 159 5.23 1.60 4.58
CA PHE A 159 4.48 2.42 3.62
C PHE A 159 5.09 2.39 2.21
N ALA A 160 6.43 2.40 2.11
CA ALA A 160 7.12 2.27 0.82
C ALA A 160 6.79 0.92 0.14
N LEU A 161 6.67 -0.18 0.90
CA LEU A 161 6.29 -1.49 0.38
C LEU A 161 4.83 -1.52 -0.08
N SER A 162 3.91 -0.78 0.55
CA SER A 162 2.54 -0.61 0.04
C SER A 162 2.51 0.12 -1.31
N LEU A 163 3.35 1.16 -1.47
CA LEU A 163 3.51 1.87 -2.75
C LEU A 163 4.19 1.00 -3.80
N LEU A 164 5.20 0.21 -3.42
CA LEU A 164 5.85 -0.76 -4.29
C LEU A 164 4.85 -1.81 -4.77
N GLY A 165 3.97 -2.32 -3.90
CA GLY A 165 2.89 -3.20 -4.30
C GLY A 165 2.00 -2.56 -5.36
N THR A 166 1.60 -1.30 -5.17
CA THR A 166 0.82 -0.55 -6.15
C THR A 166 1.56 -0.41 -7.49
N PHE A 167 2.87 -0.16 -7.46
CA PHE A 167 3.72 -0.11 -8.65
C PHE A 167 3.73 -1.45 -9.39
N LEU A 168 3.94 -2.56 -8.68
CA LEU A 168 4.01 -3.89 -9.28
C LEU A 168 2.70 -4.24 -10.01
N VAL A 169 1.55 -3.97 -9.39
CA VAL A 169 0.23 -4.27 -9.97
C VAL A 169 -0.11 -3.41 -11.19
N ARG A 170 0.38 -2.16 -11.25
CA ARG A 170 -0.06 -1.17 -12.26
C ARG A 170 0.96 -0.89 -13.37
N SER A 171 2.21 -1.25 -13.18
CA SER A 171 3.29 -0.97 -14.14
C SER A 171 3.33 -1.90 -15.35
N GLY A 172 2.75 -3.09 -15.25
CA GLY A 172 2.88 -4.15 -16.26
C GLY A 172 4.24 -4.83 -16.28
N VAL A 173 5.09 -4.59 -15.27
CA VAL A 173 6.41 -5.23 -15.14
C VAL A 173 6.33 -6.71 -14.75
N ILE A 174 5.21 -7.11 -14.13
CA ILE A 174 4.90 -8.49 -13.77
C ILE A 174 3.66 -8.97 -14.53
N THR A 175 3.65 -10.24 -14.91
CA THR A 175 2.47 -10.92 -15.46
C THR A 175 1.66 -11.53 -14.32
N SER A 176 0.36 -11.24 -14.27
CA SER A 176 -0.55 -11.76 -13.25
C SER A 176 -1.99 -11.67 -13.72
N VAL A 177 -2.84 -12.60 -13.25
CA VAL A 177 -4.29 -12.59 -13.53
C VAL A 177 -5.01 -11.42 -12.84
N HIS A 178 -4.38 -10.83 -11.83
CA HIS A 178 -4.87 -9.66 -11.06
C HIS A 178 -4.32 -8.33 -11.56
N SER A 179 -3.54 -8.33 -12.65
CA SER A 179 -3.01 -7.12 -13.25
C SER A 179 -4.05 -6.49 -14.17
N PHE A 180 -4.87 -5.60 -13.62
CA PHE A 180 -5.85 -4.83 -14.38
C PHE A 180 -5.32 -3.44 -14.74
N ALA A 181 -5.69 -2.96 -15.93
CA ALA A 181 -5.39 -1.60 -16.38
C ALA A 181 -3.90 -1.23 -16.24
N ALA A 182 -3.01 -2.18 -16.54
CA ALA A 182 -1.57 -2.01 -16.53
C ALA A 182 -1.14 -1.03 -17.62
N ASP A 183 -0.34 -0.04 -17.24
CA ASP A 183 0.15 1.01 -18.12
C ASP A 183 1.53 1.47 -17.60
N PRO A 184 2.61 1.32 -18.40
CA PRO A 184 3.95 1.75 -18.00
C PRO A 184 4.02 3.21 -17.56
N THR A 185 3.16 4.09 -18.10
CA THR A 185 3.07 5.51 -17.72
C THR A 185 2.58 5.66 -16.27
N ARG A 186 1.55 4.88 -15.89
CA ARG A 186 1.05 4.83 -14.51
C ARG A 186 2.10 4.26 -13.57
N GLY A 187 2.78 3.19 -14.01
CA GLY A 187 3.91 2.61 -13.30
C GLY A 187 5.01 3.63 -13.01
N LEU A 188 5.42 4.40 -14.01
CA LEU A 188 6.45 5.43 -13.87
C LEU A 188 6.06 6.50 -12.85
N VAL A 189 4.81 7.00 -12.89
CA VAL A 189 4.33 8.00 -11.93
C VAL A 189 4.34 7.44 -10.50
N ILE A 190 3.87 6.21 -10.29
CA ILE A 190 3.93 5.56 -8.96
C ILE A 190 5.38 5.38 -8.51
N LEU A 191 6.29 5.02 -9.42
CA LEU A 191 7.71 4.86 -9.11
C LEU A 191 8.34 6.19 -8.66
N VAL A 192 8.00 7.30 -9.31
CA VAL A 192 8.43 8.65 -8.88
C VAL A 192 7.88 8.98 -7.49
N ILE A 193 6.58 8.70 -7.23
CA ILE A 193 5.98 8.90 -5.91
C ILE A 193 6.70 8.05 -4.85
N LEU A 194 6.97 6.77 -5.16
CA LEU A 194 7.71 5.87 -4.29
C LEU A 194 9.11 6.44 -4.00
N ALA A 195 9.84 6.90 -5.01
CA ALA A 195 11.16 7.50 -4.86
C ALA A 195 11.15 8.75 -3.96
N ILE A 196 10.14 9.61 -4.12
CA ILE A 196 9.95 10.80 -3.27
C ILE A 196 9.65 10.40 -1.82
N VAL A 197 8.74 9.45 -1.61
CA VAL A 197 8.32 9.01 -0.27
C VAL A 197 9.47 8.30 0.45
N ILE A 198 10.11 7.33 -0.19
CA ILE A 198 11.20 6.56 0.42
C ILE A 198 12.46 7.42 0.56
N GLY A 199 12.84 8.16 -0.49
CA GLY A 199 14.01 9.03 -0.48
C GLY A 199 13.85 10.17 0.53
N GLY A 200 12.71 10.87 0.51
CA GLY A 200 12.39 11.90 1.49
C GLY A 200 12.35 11.37 2.92
N GLY A 201 11.74 10.20 3.14
CA GLY A 201 11.70 9.55 4.44
C GLY A 201 13.08 9.17 4.98
N LEU A 202 13.92 8.55 4.14
CA LEU A 202 15.29 8.17 4.53
C LEU A 202 16.21 9.36 4.72
N ILE A 203 16.09 10.42 3.90
CA ILE A 203 16.83 11.67 4.09
C ILE A 203 16.43 12.31 5.42
N MET A 204 15.14 12.40 5.72
CA MET A 204 14.66 12.92 7.00
C MET A 204 15.19 12.11 8.17
N PHE A 205 15.19 10.78 8.06
CA PHE A 205 15.79 9.90 9.07
C PHE A 205 17.29 10.14 9.23
N ALA A 206 18.06 10.26 8.15
CA ALA A 206 19.49 10.52 8.22
C ALA A 206 19.83 11.87 8.86
N LEU A 207 18.98 12.89 8.67
CA LEU A 207 19.22 14.24 9.19
C LEU A 207 18.67 14.48 10.60
N ARG A 208 17.64 13.74 11.02
CA ARG A 208 16.86 14.02 12.25
C ARG A 208 16.62 12.80 13.13
N GLY A 209 17.08 11.63 12.72
CA GLY A 209 16.87 10.33 13.37
C GLY A 209 17.75 10.07 14.58
#